data_AF-A0A5B0T1V7-F1
#
_entry.id   AF-A0A5B0T1V7-F1
#
_cell.length_a   1.000
_cell.length_b   1.000
_cell.length_c   1.000
_cell.angle_alpha   90.00
_cell.angle_beta   90.00
_cell.angle_gamma   90.00
#
_symmetry.space_group_name_H-M   'P 1'
#
loop_
_entity.id
_entity.type
_entity.pdbx_description
1 polymer ?
#
loop_
_entity_poly.entity_id
_entity_poly.type
_entity_poly.pdbx_seq_one_letter_code
_entity_poly.pdbx_strand_id
1 'polypeptide(L)'
;MISPVRQNIFERAASTPALSMRELALLLCGLDLRLQTAAIPENKREYYDIWLYQISRQIKAAGLQPQGKNKQLYPADEMFALAHLMTDETITPEPIRTRCLQAVTTIANQNLARSWLMRLGGPPLLELGLTLRRNQRGQYRKTTERENTDRLLFLLIMLLVKNSHGVYGTPESPHLADIWRDIQTLAEREGLPAEGLSRSTIYSKLKSALTIPRRSRD
;
A
#
# COMPACT_ATOMS: atom_id res chain seq x y z
N MET A 1 0.01 -1.54 -13.95
CA MET A 1 0.23 -2.96 -13.61
C MET A 1 1.52 -3.43 -14.26
N ILE A 2 2.46 -3.97 -13.49
CA ILE A 2 3.69 -4.59 -14.02
C ILE A 2 3.32 -5.99 -14.54
N SER A 3 3.85 -6.39 -15.69
CA SER A 3 3.60 -7.73 -16.26
C SER A 3 4.05 -8.83 -15.28
N PRO A 4 3.25 -9.90 -15.06
CA PRO A 4 3.62 -11.01 -14.17
C PRO A 4 4.98 -11.65 -14.52
N VAL A 5 5.37 -11.63 -15.79
CA VAL A 5 6.66 -12.19 -16.25
C VAL A 5 7.85 -11.38 -15.72
N ARG A 6 7.67 -10.09 -15.40
CA ARG A 6 8.72 -9.21 -14.88
C ARG A 6 8.80 -9.20 -13.34
N GLN A 7 7.85 -9.84 -12.66
CA GLN A 7 7.82 -9.94 -11.21
C GLN A 7 8.70 -11.09 -10.73
N ASN A 8 9.25 -10.99 -9.52
CA ASN A 8 9.93 -12.13 -8.91
C ASN A 8 8.91 -13.24 -8.51
N ILE A 9 9.40 -14.44 -8.18
CA ILE A 9 8.53 -15.59 -7.87
C ILE A 9 7.54 -15.31 -6.72
N PHE A 10 7.94 -14.53 -5.72
CA PHE A 10 7.13 -14.22 -4.54
C PHE A 10 6.13 -13.09 -4.78
N GLU A 11 6.49 -12.09 -5.61
CA GLU A 11 5.56 -11.06 -6.08
C GLU A 11 4.44 -11.68 -6.94
N ARG A 12 4.79 -12.62 -7.81
CA ARG A 12 3.81 -13.40 -8.57
C ARG A 12 2.92 -14.20 -7.63
N ALA A 13 3.50 -14.90 -6.66
CA ALA A 13 2.76 -15.66 -5.65
C ALA A 13 1.81 -14.77 -4.84
N ALA A 14 2.25 -13.59 -4.43
CA ALA A 14 1.43 -12.63 -3.69
C ALA A 14 0.20 -12.17 -4.49
N SER A 15 0.27 -12.19 -5.82
CA SER A 15 -0.83 -11.79 -6.71
C SER A 15 -1.84 -12.90 -7.02
N THR A 16 -1.63 -14.15 -6.56
CA THR A 16 -2.57 -15.24 -6.84
C THR A 16 -3.89 -15.05 -6.09
N PRO A 17 -5.05 -15.33 -6.71
CA PRO A 17 -6.36 -15.08 -6.11
C PRO A 17 -6.77 -16.11 -5.04
N ALA A 18 -6.21 -17.32 -5.09
CA ALA A 18 -6.48 -18.40 -4.16
C ALA A 18 -5.25 -19.30 -3.99
N LEU A 19 -5.11 -19.90 -2.82
CA LEU A 19 -3.98 -20.75 -2.44
C LEU A 19 -4.45 -21.95 -1.62
N SER A 20 -3.72 -23.05 -1.74
CA SER A 20 -3.82 -24.19 -0.84
C SER A 20 -2.96 -24.01 0.41
N MET A 21 -3.22 -24.83 1.43
CA MET A 21 -2.41 -24.89 2.66
C MET A 21 -0.93 -25.16 2.36
N ARG A 22 -0.69 -26.06 1.40
CA ARG A 22 0.64 -26.47 0.96
C ARG A 22 1.40 -25.31 0.35
N GLU A 23 0.76 -24.58 -0.56
CA GLU A 23 1.36 -23.44 -1.24
C GLU A 23 1.68 -22.32 -0.23
N LEU A 24 0.78 -22.02 0.70
CA LEU A 24 1.03 -21.02 1.73
C LEU A 24 2.21 -21.41 2.64
N ALA A 25 2.31 -22.68 3.06
CA ALA A 25 3.44 -23.16 3.86
C ALA A 25 4.77 -23.01 3.12
N LEU A 26 4.82 -23.35 1.82
CA LEU A 26 6.01 -23.15 0.99
C LEU A 26 6.42 -21.67 0.91
N LEU A 27 5.44 -20.77 0.74
CA LEU A 27 5.70 -19.33 0.68
C LEU A 27 6.25 -18.78 2.00
N LEU A 28 5.76 -19.26 3.14
CA LEU A 28 6.32 -18.90 4.46
C LEU A 28 7.78 -19.35 4.60
N CYS A 29 8.16 -20.49 4.01
CA CYS A 29 9.56 -20.96 3.92
C CYS A 29 10.43 -20.19 2.94
N GLY A 30 9.88 -19.24 2.18
CA GLY A 30 10.59 -18.64 1.06
C GLY A 30 10.96 -19.66 -0.01
N LEU A 31 10.03 -20.55 -0.33
CA LEU A 31 10.13 -21.53 -1.42
C LEU A 31 9.09 -21.23 -2.49
N ASP A 32 9.36 -21.70 -3.71
CA ASP A 32 8.38 -21.61 -4.80
C ASP A 32 7.13 -22.42 -4.44
N LEU A 33 5.94 -21.83 -4.62
CA LEU A 33 4.64 -22.47 -4.37
C LEU A 33 4.44 -23.76 -5.19
N ARG A 34 5.16 -23.92 -6.31
CA ARG A 34 5.11 -25.08 -7.21
C ARG A 34 6.07 -26.19 -6.79
N LEU A 35 6.95 -25.95 -5.82
CA LEU A 35 7.94 -26.93 -5.38
C LEU A 35 7.24 -28.20 -4.89
N GLN A 36 7.74 -29.37 -5.31
CA GLN A 36 7.23 -30.64 -4.82
C GLN A 36 7.72 -30.89 -3.38
N THR A 37 6.90 -31.51 -2.55
CA THR A 37 7.23 -31.75 -1.14
C THR A 37 8.48 -32.62 -0.96
N ALA A 38 8.71 -33.58 -1.86
CA ALA A 38 9.93 -34.38 -1.88
C ALA A 38 11.19 -33.54 -2.13
N ALA A 39 11.08 -32.44 -2.86
CA ALA A 39 12.18 -31.54 -3.23
C ALA A 39 12.43 -30.41 -2.22
N ILE A 40 11.76 -30.41 -1.07
CA ILE A 40 11.98 -29.40 -0.03
C ILE A 40 13.38 -29.62 0.60
N PRO A 41 14.25 -28.59 0.62
CA PRO A 41 15.56 -28.64 1.26
C PRO A 41 15.46 -29.06 2.74
N GLU A 42 16.39 -29.89 3.20
CA GLU A 42 16.37 -30.46 4.54
C GLU A 42 16.38 -29.39 5.64
N ASN A 43 17.17 -28.32 5.45
CA ASN A 43 17.22 -27.17 6.34
C ASN A 43 15.94 -26.32 6.40
N LYS A 44 14.94 -26.61 5.55
CA LYS A 44 13.63 -25.94 5.54
C LYS A 44 12.46 -26.88 5.83
N ARG A 45 12.73 -28.18 5.97
CA ARG A 45 11.70 -29.22 6.13
C ARG A 45 10.95 -29.08 7.45
N GLU A 46 11.67 -28.86 8.53
CA GLU A 46 11.07 -28.63 9.85
C GLU A 46 10.13 -27.41 9.85
N TYR A 47 10.59 -26.27 9.32
CA TYR A 47 9.77 -25.06 9.22
C TYR A 47 8.50 -25.30 8.39
N TYR A 48 8.65 -25.98 7.26
CA TYR A 48 7.51 -26.33 6.39
C TYR A 48 6.48 -27.17 7.14
N ASP A 49 6.90 -28.22 7.85
CA ASP A 49 5.99 -29.11 8.58
C ASP A 49 5.27 -28.37 9.72
N ILE A 50 5.98 -27.52 10.46
CA ILE A 50 5.40 -26.66 11.51
C ILE A 50 4.34 -25.73 10.93
N TRP A 51 4.66 -24.99 9.87
CA TRP A 51 3.71 -24.06 9.28
C TRP A 51 2.52 -24.75 8.65
N LEU A 52 2.72 -25.86 7.93
CA LEU A 52 1.63 -26.63 7.34
C LEU A 52 0.66 -27.12 8.42
N TYR A 53 1.19 -27.64 9.53
CA TYR A 53 0.39 -28.07 10.68
C TYR A 53 -0.41 -26.91 11.27
N GLN A 54 0.25 -25.78 11.53
CA GLN A 54 -0.40 -24.61 12.14
C GLN A 54 -1.48 -24.00 11.21
N ILE A 55 -1.20 -23.89 9.90
CA ILE A 55 -2.16 -23.41 8.89
C ILE A 55 -3.41 -24.30 8.89
N SER A 56 -3.21 -25.63 8.84
CA SER A 56 -4.31 -26.60 8.86
C SER A 56 -5.18 -26.45 10.11
N ARG A 57 -4.56 -26.29 11.28
CA ARG A 57 -5.26 -26.07 12.54
C ARG A 57 -6.05 -24.76 12.55
N GLN A 58 -5.45 -23.68 12.07
CA GLN A 58 -6.10 -22.37 12.06
C GLN A 58 -7.25 -22.28 11.05
N ILE A 59 -7.11 -22.87 9.86
CA ILE A 59 -8.20 -22.97 8.89
C ILE A 59 -9.43 -23.66 9.49
N LYS A 60 -9.20 -24.77 10.20
CA LYS A 60 -10.27 -25.50 10.89
C LYS A 60 -10.90 -24.66 12.01
N ALA A 61 -10.08 -24.03 12.85
CA ALA A 61 -10.58 -23.19 13.94
C ALA A 61 -11.36 -21.96 13.44
N ALA A 62 -10.88 -21.34 12.38
CA ALA A 62 -11.52 -20.20 11.73
C ALA A 62 -12.77 -20.61 10.94
N GLY A 63 -12.96 -21.90 10.63
CA GLY A 63 -14.08 -22.39 9.83
C GLY A 63 -14.03 -21.93 8.37
N LEU A 64 -12.83 -21.78 7.81
CA LEU A 64 -12.63 -21.35 6.43
C LEU A 64 -13.14 -22.41 5.44
N GLN A 65 -13.80 -21.94 4.38
CA GLN A 65 -14.38 -22.79 3.37
C GLN A 65 -13.56 -22.71 2.08
N PRO A 66 -13.24 -23.85 1.45
CA PRO A 66 -12.55 -23.84 0.17
C PRO A 66 -13.47 -23.27 -0.93
N GLN A 67 -12.88 -22.69 -1.97
CA GLN A 67 -13.58 -22.13 -3.12
C GLN A 67 -13.66 -23.10 -4.30
N GLY A 68 -14.81 -23.08 -4.99
CA GLY A 68 -15.02 -23.76 -6.25
C GLY A 68 -15.16 -25.27 -6.14
N LYS A 69 -15.07 -25.97 -7.29
CA LYS A 69 -15.15 -27.44 -7.36
C LYS A 69 -13.96 -28.13 -6.71
N ASN A 70 -12.85 -27.41 -6.51
CA ASN A 70 -11.61 -27.96 -5.99
C ASN A 70 -11.50 -27.69 -4.48
N LYS A 71 -11.82 -28.69 -3.66
CA LYS A 71 -11.95 -28.60 -2.18
C LYS A 71 -10.64 -28.29 -1.42
N GLN A 72 -9.62 -27.74 -2.07
CA GLN A 72 -8.29 -27.53 -1.52
C GLN A 72 -7.75 -26.10 -1.66
N LEU A 73 -8.48 -25.21 -2.37
CA LEU A 73 -8.07 -23.82 -2.56
C LEU A 73 -8.93 -22.90 -1.71
N TYR A 74 -8.30 -21.93 -1.06
CA TYR A 74 -8.94 -20.94 -0.20
C TYR A 74 -8.67 -19.52 -0.71
N PRO A 75 -9.54 -18.54 -0.40
CA PRO A 75 -9.33 -17.15 -0.81
C PRO A 75 -7.98 -16.62 -0.31
N ALA A 76 -7.22 -15.96 -1.18
CA ALA A 76 -5.87 -15.52 -0.84
C ALA A 76 -5.83 -14.53 0.33
N ASP A 77 -6.79 -13.60 0.44
CA ASP A 77 -6.82 -12.65 1.56
C ASP A 77 -7.05 -13.35 2.90
N GLU A 78 -7.91 -14.36 2.97
CA GLU A 78 -8.13 -15.12 4.20
C GLU A 78 -6.86 -15.90 4.59
N MET A 79 -6.23 -16.54 3.61
CA MET A 79 -5.01 -17.33 3.78
C MET A 79 -3.81 -16.46 4.23
N PHE A 80 -3.58 -15.35 3.56
CA PHE A 80 -2.48 -14.44 3.88
C PHE A 80 -2.72 -13.66 5.18
N ALA A 81 -3.96 -13.31 5.51
CA ALA A 81 -4.26 -12.66 6.79
C ALA A 81 -4.05 -13.63 7.97
N LEU A 82 -4.48 -14.89 7.82
CA LEU A 82 -4.24 -15.97 8.78
C LEU A 82 -2.74 -16.19 9.01
N ALA A 83 -1.96 -16.23 7.93
CA ALA A 83 -0.52 -16.43 7.99
C ALA A 83 0.27 -15.26 8.60
N HIS A 84 -0.33 -14.07 8.79
CA HIS A 84 0.42 -12.89 9.23
C HIS A 84 1.15 -13.09 10.56
N LEU A 85 0.52 -13.73 11.55
CA LEU A 85 1.15 -14.00 12.85
C LEU A 85 2.20 -15.12 12.81
N MET A 86 2.37 -15.76 11.66
CA MET A 86 3.24 -16.92 11.45
C MET A 86 4.49 -16.56 10.63
N THR A 87 4.55 -15.34 10.08
CA THR A 87 5.67 -14.88 9.27
C THR A 87 6.91 -14.66 10.13
N ASP A 88 8.07 -15.02 9.59
CA ASP A 88 9.37 -14.81 10.22
C ASP A 88 10.23 -13.87 9.36
N GLU A 89 10.88 -12.88 9.97
CA GLU A 89 11.66 -11.87 9.24
C GLU A 89 12.91 -12.45 8.54
N THR A 90 13.45 -13.55 9.06
CA THR A 90 14.65 -14.20 8.55
C THR A 90 14.33 -15.27 7.50
N ILE A 91 13.17 -15.92 7.61
CA ILE A 91 12.79 -17.04 6.72
C ILE A 91 11.78 -16.62 5.64
N THR A 92 10.75 -15.84 5.99
CA THR A 92 9.66 -15.49 5.08
C THR A 92 10.06 -14.30 4.22
N PRO A 93 10.01 -14.37 2.86
CA PRO A 93 10.39 -13.27 1.99
C PRO A 93 9.52 -12.02 2.17
N GLU A 94 10.13 -10.84 2.04
CA GLU A 94 9.43 -9.56 2.21
C GLU A 94 8.16 -9.42 1.35
N PRO A 95 8.12 -9.80 0.05
CA PRO A 95 6.88 -9.72 -0.72
C PRO A 95 5.71 -10.51 -0.12
N ILE A 96 6.00 -11.63 0.54
CA ILE A 96 4.98 -12.44 1.22
C ILE A 96 4.54 -11.78 2.52
N ARG A 97 5.47 -11.26 3.32
CA ARG A 97 5.13 -10.52 4.55
C ARG A 97 4.29 -9.28 4.25
N THR A 98 4.67 -8.50 3.24
CA THR A 98 3.90 -7.36 2.76
C THR A 98 2.50 -7.80 2.34
N ARG A 99 2.37 -8.92 1.62
CA ARG A 99 1.07 -9.45 1.18
C ARG A 99 0.18 -9.89 2.36
N CYS A 100 0.76 -10.51 3.39
CA CYS A 100 0.06 -10.84 4.64
C CYS A 100 -0.50 -9.58 5.31
N LEU A 101 0.31 -8.52 5.44
CA LEU A 101 -0.13 -7.26 6.02
C LEU A 101 -1.24 -6.59 5.18
N GLN A 102 -1.11 -6.63 3.86
CA GLN A 102 -2.14 -6.14 2.94
C GLN A 102 -3.45 -6.91 3.08
N ALA A 103 -3.40 -8.24 3.25
CA ALA A 103 -4.58 -9.06 3.46
C ALA A 103 -5.32 -8.67 4.76
N VAL A 104 -4.60 -8.50 5.87
CA VAL A 104 -5.16 -8.03 7.14
C VAL A 104 -5.84 -6.67 6.95
N THR A 105 -5.20 -5.77 6.22
CA THR A 105 -5.72 -4.45 5.90
C THR A 105 -7.01 -4.51 5.08
N THR A 106 -7.04 -5.37 4.05
CA THR A 106 -8.22 -5.58 3.21
C THR A 106 -9.40 -6.05 4.05
N ILE A 107 -9.20 -7.07 4.90
CA ILE A 107 -10.24 -7.60 5.78
C ILE A 107 -10.67 -6.54 6.82
N ALA A 108 -9.73 -5.77 7.37
CA ALA A 108 -10.03 -4.71 8.33
C ALA A 108 -10.96 -3.61 7.78
N ASN A 109 -10.94 -3.40 6.46
CA ASN A 109 -11.79 -2.42 5.78
C ASN A 109 -13.16 -2.97 5.35
N GLN A 110 -13.41 -4.27 5.49
CA GLN A 110 -14.70 -4.89 5.14
C GLN A 110 -15.74 -4.78 6.26
N ASN A 111 -17.00 -5.04 5.89
CA ASN A 111 -18.05 -5.27 6.87
C ASN A 111 -17.74 -6.53 7.68
N LEU A 112 -18.08 -6.53 8.98
CA LEU A 112 -17.78 -7.64 9.90
C LEU A 112 -16.28 -7.92 10.13
N ALA A 113 -15.39 -6.96 9.83
CA ALA A 113 -13.94 -7.08 10.06
C ALA A 113 -13.56 -7.63 11.44
N ARG A 114 -14.26 -7.19 12.50
CA ARG A 114 -13.97 -7.59 13.88
C ARG A 114 -14.15 -9.09 14.11
N SER A 115 -15.25 -9.68 13.61
CA SER A 115 -15.49 -11.12 13.77
C SER A 115 -14.55 -11.94 12.90
N TRP A 116 -14.26 -11.49 11.68
CA TRP A 116 -13.34 -12.16 10.77
C TRP A 116 -11.90 -12.18 11.30
N LEU A 117 -11.34 -11.03 11.70
CA LEU A 117 -9.98 -10.97 12.24
C LEU A 117 -9.84 -11.78 13.54
N MET A 118 -10.86 -11.76 14.40
CA MET A 118 -10.88 -12.57 15.61
C MET A 118 -10.87 -14.07 15.31
N ARG A 119 -11.60 -14.51 14.26
CA ARG A 119 -11.60 -15.92 13.83
C ARG A 119 -10.27 -16.34 13.22
N LEU A 120 -9.63 -15.47 12.45
CA LEU A 120 -8.40 -15.79 11.71
C LEU A 120 -7.16 -15.81 12.60
N GLY A 121 -7.03 -14.89 13.57
CA GLY A 121 -5.83 -14.79 14.39
C GLY A 121 -6.06 -14.25 15.80
N GLY A 122 -7.29 -14.27 16.28
CA GLY A 122 -7.63 -13.89 17.66
C GLY A 122 -7.40 -12.40 17.97
N PRO A 123 -7.23 -12.06 19.26
CA PRO A 123 -7.01 -10.69 19.71
C PRO A 123 -5.82 -9.98 19.02
N PRO A 124 -4.64 -10.61 18.83
CA PRO A 124 -3.50 -9.94 18.21
C PRO A 124 -3.79 -9.46 16.77
N LEU A 125 -4.44 -10.31 15.96
CA LEU A 125 -4.77 -9.94 14.58
C LEU A 125 -5.87 -8.88 14.52
N LEU A 126 -6.82 -8.92 15.46
CA LEU A 126 -7.85 -7.89 15.58
C LEU A 126 -7.25 -6.52 15.92
N GLU A 127 -6.38 -6.45 16.92
CA GLU A 127 -5.71 -5.20 17.31
C GLU A 127 -4.93 -4.60 16.15
N LEU A 128 -4.16 -5.43 15.44
CA LEU A 128 -3.45 -5.02 14.23
C LEU A 128 -4.39 -4.47 13.15
N GLY A 129 -5.49 -5.18 12.84
CA GLY A 129 -6.44 -4.69 11.83
C GLY A 129 -7.07 -3.35 12.22
N LEU A 130 -7.36 -3.14 13.51
CA LEU A 130 -7.90 -1.88 14.02
C LEU A 130 -6.88 -0.73 13.93
N THR A 131 -5.60 -0.98 14.23
CA THR A 131 -4.55 0.04 14.12
C THR A 131 -4.31 0.42 12.66
N LEU A 132 -4.24 -0.56 11.75
CA LEU A 132 -4.11 -0.32 10.30
C LEU A 132 -5.27 0.49 9.75
N ARG A 133 -6.51 0.15 10.13
CA ARG A 133 -7.71 0.91 9.72
C ARG A 133 -7.68 2.36 10.21
N ARG A 134 -7.24 2.60 11.45
CA ARG A 134 -7.08 3.96 12.02
C ARG A 134 -6.00 4.75 11.27
N ASN A 135 -4.86 4.12 11.01
CA ASN A 135 -3.73 4.74 10.32
C ASN A 135 -4.06 5.08 8.85
N GLN A 136 -4.80 4.21 8.16
CA GLN A 136 -5.26 4.49 6.79
C GLN A 136 -6.26 5.64 6.72
N ARG A 137 -7.17 5.78 7.70
CA ARG A 137 -8.06 6.95 7.78
C ARG A 137 -7.26 8.24 7.99
N GLY A 138 -6.23 8.21 8.82
CA GLY A 138 -5.31 9.34 9.00
C GLY A 138 -4.56 9.70 7.72
N GLN A 139 -4.08 8.69 6.98
CA GLN A 139 -3.34 8.89 5.75
C GLN A 139 -4.23 9.39 4.61
N TYR A 140 -5.44 8.84 4.44
CA TYR A 140 -6.41 9.29 3.44
C TYR A 140 -6.80 10.76 3.67
N ARG A 141 -7.00 11.17 4.94
CA ARG A 141 -7.28 12.56 5.28
C ARG A 141 -6.10 13.47 4.88
N LYS A 142 -4.87 13.07 5.20
CA LYS A 142 -3.65 13.81 4.82
C LYS A 142 -3.45 13.91 3.30
N THR A 143 -3.71 12.83 2.55
CA THR A 143 -3.60 12.86 1.09
C THR A 143 -4.68 13.72 0.46
N THR A 144 -5.93 13.62 0.94
CA THR A 144 -7.05 14.44 0.45
C THR A 144 -6.81 15.92 0.73
N GLU A 145 -6.31 16.24 1.93
CA GLU A 145 -5.97 17.61 2.31
C GLU A 145 -4.85 18.16 1.43
N ARG A 146 -3.79 17.38 1.21
CA ARG A 146 -2.69 17.75 0.30
C ARG A 146 -3.19 17.98 -1.13
N GLU A 147 -4.02 17.09 -1.67
CA GLU A 147 -4.60 17.26 -3.02
C GLU A 147 -5.47 18.52 -3.11
N ASN A 148 -6.24 18.84 -2.07
CA ASN A 148 -7.04 20.06 -2.03
C ASN A 148 -6.14 21.31 -1.94
N THR A 149 -5.05 21.28 -1.17
CA THR A 149 -4.05 22.35 -1.14
C THR A 149 -3.39 22.53 -2.50
N ASP A 150 -3.00 21.45 -3.17
CA ASP A 150 -2.38 21.50 -4.50
C ASP A 150 -3.36 22.08 -5.53
N ARG A 151 -4.66 21.74 -5.46
CA ARG A 151 -5.71 22.32 -6.31
C ARG A 151 -5.87 23.81 -6.08
N LEU A 152 -5.93 24.24 -4.82
CA LEU A 152 -6.02 25.67 -4.48
C LEU A 152 -4.80 26.41 -5.00
N LEU A 153 -3.60 25.87 -4.79
CA LEU A 153 -2.34 26.45 -5.26
C LEU A 153 -2.32 26.56 -6.79
N PHE A 154 -2.78 25.53 -7.51
CA PHE A 154 -2.94 25.59 -8.96
C PHE A 154 -3.85 26.73 -9.40
N LEU A 155 -5.03 26.87 -8.79
CA LEU A 155 -5.98 27.94 -9.12
C LEU A 155 -5.39 29.33 -8.85
N LEU A 156 -4.66 29.50 -7.74
CA LEU A 156 -3.98 30.75 -7.41
C LEU A 156 -2.89 31.09 -8.43
N ILE A 157 -2.07 30.11 -8.86
CA ILE A 157 -1.07 30.32 -9.91
C ILE A 157 -1.75 30.71 -11.22
N MET A 158 -2.83 30.03 -11.62
CA MET A 158 -3.54 30.35 -12.86
C MET A 158 -4.17 31.74 -12.83
N LEU A 159 -4.72 32.17 -11.69
CA LEU A 159 -5.24 33.52 -11.51
C LEU A 159 -4.11 34.55 -11.57
N LEU A 160 -3.00 34.30 -10.89
CA LEU A 160 -1.83 35.17 -10.88
C LEU A 160 -1.28 35.36 -12.30
N VAL A 161 -1.04 34.27 -13.02
CA VAL A 161 -0.50 34.28 -14.39
C VAL A 161 -1.44 35.05 -15.32
N LYS A 162 -2.75 34.77 -15.29
CA LYS A 162 -3.74 35.47 -16.13
C LYS A 162 -3.81 36.97 -15.87
N ASN A 163 -3.66 37.38 -14.62
CA ASN A 163 -3.80 38.79 -14.22
C ASN A 163 -2.47 39.55 -14.25
N SER A 164 -1.35 38.88 -14.51
CA SER A 164 -0.01 39.47 -14.47
C SER A 164 0.48 40.03 -15.81
N HIS A 165 -0.36 40.06 -16.85
CA HIS A 165 -0.01 40.57 -18.18
C HIS A 165 1.30 39.98 -18.75
N GLY A 166 1.60 38.71 -18.44
CA GLY A 166 2.77 37.99 -18.94
C GLY A 166 4.02 38.02 -18.05
N VAL A 167 4.00 38.75 -16.92
CA VAL A 167 5.13 38.81 -15.97
C VAL A 167 5.51 37.42 -15.44
N TYR A 168 4.52 36.54 -15.20
CA TYR A 168 4.75 35.18 -14.72
C TYR A 168 4.62 34.11 -15.82
N GLY A 169 4.79 34.48 -17.10
CA GLY A 169 4.64 33.57 -18.24
C GLY A 169 3.19 33.39 -18.67
N THR A 170 2.87 32.22 -19.25
CA THR A 170 1.51 31.88 -19.73
C THR A 170 0.87 30.76 -18.90
N PRO A 171 -0.46 30.58 -18.92
CA PRO A 171 -1.12 29.48 -18.21
C PRO A 171 -0.60 28.09 -18.61
N GLU A 172 -0.08 27.95 -19.83
CA GLU A 172 0.53 26.72 -20.36
C GLU A 172 1.99 26.56 -19.92
N SER A 173 2.69 27.66 -19.68
CA SER A 173 4.10 27.67 -19.26
C SER A 173 4.39 28.77 -18.24
N PRO A 174 4.00 28.59 -16.96
CA PRO A 174 4.29 29.55 -15.90
C PRO A 174 5.78 29.65 -15.58
N HIS A 175 6.29 30.87 -15.40
CA HIS A 175 7.67 31.12 -15.00
C HIS A 175 7.86 30.95 -13.50
N LEU A 176 8.13 29.71 -13.07
CA LEU A 176 8.26 29.36 -11.65
C LEU A 176 9.36 30.13 -10.90
N ALA A 177 10.40 30.60 -11.61
CA ALA A 177 11.49 31.36 -11.01
C ALA A 177 11.04 32.75 -10.53
N ASP A 178 10.28 33.46 -11.37
CA ASP A 178 9.74 34.78 -11.06
C ASP A 178 8.70 34.70 -9.95
N ILE A 179 7.82 33.69 -10.00
CA ILE A 179 6.84 33.42 -8.94
C ILE A 179 7.54 33.15 -7.60
N TRP A 180 8.58 32.30 -7.58
CA TRP A 180 9.30 31.99 -6.34
C TRP A 180 10.01 33.22 -5.75
N ARG A 181 10.67 34.02 -6.59
CA ARG A 181 11.35 35.24 -6.14
C ARG A 181 10.36 36.19 -5.48
N ASP A 182 9.20 36.39 -6.09
CA ASP A 182 8.22 37.35 -5.57
C ASP A 182 7.51 36.81 -4.31
N ILE A 183 7.37 35.48 -4.17
CA ILE A 183 6.96 34.84 -2.91
C ILE A 183 7.97 35.10 -1.79
N GLN A 184 9.29 35.04 -2.06
CA GLN A 184 10.30 35.35 -1.05
C GLN A 184 10.22 36.82 -0.61
N THR A 185 10.18 37.75 -1.57
CA THR A 185 10.04 39.18 -1.28
C THR A 185 8.78 39.47 -0.47
N LEU A 186 7.66 38.81 -0.80
CA LEU A 186 6.41 38.95 -0.06
C LEU A 186 6.53 38.39 1.35
N ALA A 187 7.13 37.22 1.53
CA ALA A 187 7.32 36.62 2.84
C ALA A 187 8.19 37.50 3.75
N GLU A 188 9.26 38.09 3.20
CA GLU A 188 10.11 39.05 3.91
C GLU A 188 9.32 40.30 4.33
N ARG A 189 8.51 40.85 3.42
CA ARG A 189 7.68 42.03 3.71
C ARG A 189 6.63 41.77 4.80
N GLU A 190 6.01 40.59 4.78
CA GLU A 190 4.99 40.19 5.76
C GLU A 190 5.59 39.58 7.04
N GLY A 191 6.91 39.53 7.18
CA GLY A 191 7.60 39.02 8.36
C GLY A 191 7.45 37.51 8.58
N LEU A 192 7.22 36.73 7.51
CA LEU A 192 7.10 35.28 7.60
C LEU A 192 8.47 34.60 7.66
N PRO A 193 8.63 33.52 8.44
CA PRO A 193 9.89 32.80 8.53
C PRO A 193 10.27 32.17 7.19
N ALA A 194 11.56 32.17 6.86
CA ALA A 194 12.10 31.57 5.64
C ALA A 194 12.03 30.02 5.63
N GLU A 195 11.70 29.40 6.76
CA GLU A 195 11.60 27.96 6.90
C GLU A 195 10.48 27.40 6.00
N GLY A 196 10.83 26.44 5.15
CA GLY A 196 9.91 25.88 4.15
C GLY A 196 9.71 26.74 2.89
N LEU A 197 10.40 27.89 2.76
CA LEU A 197 10.38 28.75 1.56
C LEU A 197 11.62 28.58 0.66
N SER A 198 12.45 27.57 0.93
CA SER A 198 13.58 27.25 0.07
C SER A 198 13.13 26.96 -1.36
N ARG A 199 13.99 27.28 -2.33
CA ARG A 199 13.70 27.08 -3.76
C ARG A 199 13.26 25.65 -4.06
N SER A 200 13.92 24.65 -3.48
CA SER A 200 13.58 23.24 -3.65
C SER A 200 12.17 22.91 -3.14
N THR A 201 11.81 23.43 -1.95
CA THR A 201 10.49 23.20 -1.34
C THR A 201 9.38 23.84 -2.16
N ILE A 202 9.53 25.11 -2.54
CA ILE A 202 8.53 25.84 -3.30
C ILE A 202 8.38 25.25 -4.71
N TYR A 203 9.48 24.97 -5.40
CA TYR A 203 9.41 24.36 -6.73
C TYR A 203 8.71 23.01 -6.70
N SER A 204 8.96 22.18 -5.67
CA SER A 204 8.28 20.89 -5.52
C SER A 204 6.77 21.06 -5.38
N LYS A 205 6.31 22.01 -4.55
CA LYS A 205 4.88 22.33 -4.39
C LYS A 205 4.25 22.88 -5.66
N LEU A 206 4.89 23.85 -6.31
CA LEU A 206 4.39 24.44 -7.56
C LEU A 206 4.29 23.40 -8.67
N LYS A 207 5.31 22.54 -8.83
CA LYS A 207 5.28 21.44 -9.81
C LYS A 207 4.17 20.44 -9.50
N SER A 208 4.01 20.05 -8.23
CA SER A 208 2.96 19.12 -7.82
C SER A 208 1.56 19.67 -8.18
N ALA A 209 1.33 20.95 -7.91
CA ALA A 209 0.08 21.64 -8.27
C ALA A 209 -0.14 21.72 -9.79
N LEU A 210 0.92 21.92 -10.59
CA LEU A 210 0.82 21.99 -12.06
C LEU A 210 0.60 20.62 -12.73
N THR A 211 0.90 19.52 -12.04
CA THR A 211 0.67 18.16 -12.54
C THR A 211 -0.72 17.60 -12.26
N ILE A 212 -1.63 18.39 -11.67
CA ILE A 212 -2.98 17.93 -11.35
C ILE A 212 -3.74 17.58 -12.65
N PRO A 213 -4.35 16.38 -12.74
CA PRO A 213 -5.10 15.97 -13.91
C PRO A 213 -6.25 16.94 -14.20
N ARG A 214 -6.28 17.50 -15.41
CA ARG A 214 -7.43 18.25 -15.91
C ARG A 214 -8.47 17.24 -16.37
N ARG A 215 -9.74 17.39 -15.96
CA ARG A 215 -10.83 16.67 -16.65
C ARG A 215 -10.81 17.15 -18.10
N SER A 216 -10.65 16.23 -19.05
CA SER A 216 -10.94 16.51 -20.45
C SER A 216 -12.37 17.04 -20.52
N ARG A 217 -12.54 18.20 -21.16
CA ARG A 217 -13.85 18.63 -21.59
C ARG A 217 -14.16 17.79 -22.83
N ASP A 218 -14.93 16.73 -22.64
CA ASP A 218 -15.77 16.17 -23.68
C ASP A 218 -17.07 17.00 -23.72
#